data_AF-A0A4T0VJX8-F1
#
_entry.id   AF-A0A4T0VJX8-F1
#
_cell.length_a   1.000
_cell.length_b   1.000
_cell.length_c   1.000
_cell.angle_alpha   90.00
_cell.angle_beta   90.00
_cell.angle_gamma   90.00
#
_symmetry.space_group_name_H-M   'P 1'
#
loop_
_entity.id
_entity.type
_entity.pdbx_description
1 polymer ?
#
loop_
_entity_poly.entity_id
_entity_poly.type
_entity_poly.pdbx_seq_one_letter_code
_entity_poly.pdbx_strand_id
1 'polypeptide(L)'
;MLSKTLLALFAAATSALASPLLSARQSTPPPTSFAPSAIFTYNTRNGAITPSSYGGVVSKSSSNAGNDLTALLTFTYPQAAAGKKCQLWFYLDAPTSSVSGSRKLDVFTSTKPAPASGSTGWGAGGPGNQRDVNLGRWSVAPGGWATWDATYGAYLTAPTDCKAPGAVEGFELVGVWDNDYVSWNAQVSGARIAYF
;
A
#
# COMPACT_ATOMS: atom_id res chain seq x y z
N MET A 1 -42.50 -64.18 -17.97
CA MET A 1 -42.79 -63.27 -16.85
C MET A 1 -41.51 -62.56 -16.44
N LEU A 2 -41.67 -61.29 -16.08
CA LEU A 2 -40.70 -60.23 -15.83
C LEU A 2 -39.44 -60.59 -15.02
N SER A 3 -38.29 -60.01 -15.39
CA SER A 3 -37.49 -59.13 -14.51
C SER A 3 -36.30 -58.53 -15.27
N LYS A 4 -36.30 -57.22 -15.56
CA LYS A 4 -35.82 -56.09 -14.73
C LYS A 4 -34.32 -55.81 -14.90
N THR A 5 -34.06 -54.88 -15.84
CA THR A 5 -33.20 -53.69 -15.75
C THR A 5 -32.07 -53.66 -14.71
N LEU A 6 -30.84 -53.35 -15.15
CA LEU A 6 -30.06 -52.24 -14.57
C LEU A 6 -28.99 -51.76 -15.55
N LEU A 7 -29.20 -50.53 -16.04
CA LEU A 7 -28.26 -49.73 -16.83
C LEU A 7 -27.33 -49.04 -15.81
N ALA A 8 -26.05 -49.42 -15.77
CA ALA A 8 -25.06 -48.72 -14.94
C ALA A 8 -24.36 -47.66 -15.80
N LEU A 9 -24.83 -46.40 -15.70
CA LEU A 9 -24.12 -45.24 -16.22
C LEU A 9 -22.97 -44.90 -15.26
N PHE A 10 -21.73 -45.21 -15.63
CA PHE A 10 -20.56 -44.66 -14.95
C PHE A 10 -20.29 -43.25 -15.49
N ALA A 11 -20.77 -42.24 -14.78
CA ALA A 11 -20.35 -40.86 -15.00
C ALA A 11 -18.94 -40.67 -14.40
N ALA A 12 -17.91 -40.72 -15.24
CA ALA A 12 -16.57 -40.33 -14.85
C ALA A 12 -16.53 -38.81 -14.67
N ALA A 13 -16.66 -38.34 -13.43
CA ALA A 13 -16.42 -36.95 -13.08
C ALA A 13 -14.93 -36.64 -13.27
N THR A 14 -14.58 -35.99 -14.38
CA THR A 14 -13.27 -35.37 -14.55
C THR A 14 -13.14 -34.23 -13.55
N SER A 15 -12.43 -34.48 -12.44
CA SER A 15 -11.98 -33.44 -11.53
C SER A 15 -11.02 -32.54 -12.29
N ALA A 16 -11.52 -31.41 -12.80
CA ALA A 16 -10.67 -30.32 -13.24
C ALA A 16 -9.96 -29.78 -11.99
N LEU A 17 -8.69 -30.17 -11.81
CA LEU A 17 -7.80 -29.50 -10.87
C LEU A 17 -7.64 -28.06 -11.38
N ALA A 18 -8.46 -27.15 -10.86
CA ALA A 18 -8.21 -25.73 -10.96
C ALA A 18 -6.90 -25.49 -10.19
N SER A 19 -5.78 -25.47 -10.93
CA SER A 19 -4.51 -24.98 -10.40
C SER A 19 -4.78 -23.59 -9.82
N PRO A 20 -4.43 -23.31 -8.56
CA PRO A 20 -4.48 -21.94 -8.08
C PRO A 20 -3.56 -21.13 -8.99
N LEU A 21 -4.12 -20.08 -9.60
CA LEU A 21 -3.34 -19.04 -10.22
C LEU A 21 -2.32 -18.59 -9.17
N LEU A 22 -1.07 -19.01 -9.34
CA LEU A 22 0.05 -18.37 -8.68
C LEU A 22 -0.07 -16.91 -9.06
N SER A 23 -0.62 -16.08 -8.16
CA SER A 23 -0.37 -14.65 -8.16
C SER A 23 1.12 -14.53 -8.36
N ALA A 24 1.53 -14.06 -9.53
CA ALA A 24 2.91 -13.79 -9.84
C ALA A 24 3.43 -12.97 -8.66
N ARG A 25 4.29 -13.56 -7.84
CA ARG A 25 4.99 -12.81 -6.81
C ARG A 25 5.62 -11.66 -7.57
N GLN A 26 5.17 -10.44 -7.27
CA GLN A 26 5.59 -9.23 -7.95
C GLN A 26 7.09 -9.04 -7.69
N SER A 27 7.90 -9.72 -8.49
CA SER A 27 9.34 -9.77 -8.37
C SER A 27 9.87 -8.59 -9.16
N THR A 28 10.09 -7.49 -8.44
CA THR A 28 10.63 -6.19 -8.89
C THR A 28 9.69 -5.32 -9.72
N PRO A 29 9.61 -4.01 -9.43
CA PRO A 29 8.87 -3.07 -10.25
C PRO A 29 9.57 -2.89 -11.61
N PRO A 30 8.85 -2.32 -12.58
CA PRO A 30 9.43 -1.75 -13.79
C PRO A 30 10.63 -0.83 -13.47
N PRO A 31 11.64 -0.72 -14.36
CA PRO A 31 12.87 0.03 -14.12
C PRO A 31 12.63 1.53 -13.86
N THR A 32 11.47 2.03 -14.28
CA THR A 32 11.06 3.42 -14.18
C THR A 32 10.03 3.61 -13.07
N SER A 33 10.39 4.41 -12.08
CA SER A 33 9.48 4.80 -10.99
C SER A 33 9.82 6.19 -10.45
N PHE A 34 8.90 6.78 -9.71
CA PHE A 34 9.13 8.01 -8.95
C PHE A 34 8.67 7.86 -7.50
N ALA A 35 9.40 8.52 -6.61
CA ALA A 35 9.14 8.55 -5.17
C ALA A 35 8.14 9.66 -4.82
N PRO A 36 7.56 9.66 -3.60
CA PRO A 36 6.79 10.79 -3.10
C PRO A 36 7.59 12.09 -3.19
N SER A 37 6.93 13.18 -3.57
CA SER A 37 7.48 14.54 -3.50
C SER A 37 7.48 15.09 -2.07
N ALA A 38 6.66 14.53 -1.17
CA ALA A 38 6.70 14.82 0.26
C ALA A 38 6.22 13.63 1.10
N ILE A 39 6.75 13.51 2.31
CA ILE A 39 6.39 12.49 3.30
C ILE A 39 6.13 13.17 4.63
N PHE A 40 5.10 12.73 5.34
CA PHE A 40 4.74 13.22 6.65
C PHE A 40 4.42 12.05 7.58
N THR A 41 4.58 12.28 8.87
CA THR A 41 4.00 11.42 9.90
C THR A 41 2.68 12.03 10.37
N TYR A 42 1.68 11.20 10.58
CA TYR A 42 0.43 11.59 11.22
C TYR A 42 0.27 10.83 12.53
N ASN A 43 0.12 11.55 13.63
CA ASN A 43 -0.13 10.96 14.94
C ASN A 43 -1.64 10.82 15.15
N THR A 44 -2.11 9.58 15.34
CA THR A 44 -3.54 9.29 15.44
C THR A 44 -4.19 9.78 16.73
N ARG A 45 -3.40 10.06 17.77
CA ARG A 45 -3.91 10.53 19.07
C ARG A 45 -4.32 12.00 19.04
N ASN A 46 -3.54 12.84 18.38
CA ASN A 46 -3.69 14.29 18.43
C ASN A 46 -3.89 14.92 17.03
N GLY A 47 -3.79 14.13 15.97
CA GLY A 47 -3.94 14.56 14.59
C GLY A 47 -2.75 15.34 14.04
N ALA A 48 -1.64 15.44 14.77
CA ALA A 48 -0.49 16.23 14.35
C ALA A 48 0.13 15.63 13.09
N ILE A 49 0.44 16.50 12.11
CA ILE A 49 1.12 16.16 10.88
C ILE A 49 2.50 16.79 10.93
N THR A 50 3.55 15.98 10.88
CA THR A 50 4.93 16.47 10.91
C THR A 50 5.65 16.08 9.63
N PRO A 51 6.21 17.05 8.87
CA PRO A 51 7.03 16.75 7.70
C PRO A 51 8.22 15.86 8.07
N SER A 52 8.55 14.91 7.20
CA SER A 52 9.69 14.02 7.39
C SER A 52 10.62 14.08 6.19
N SER A 53 11.84 14.56 6.41
CA SER A 53 12.86 14.75 5.37
C SER A 53 13.73 13.51 5.13
N TYR A 54 13.76 12.56 6.06
CA TYR A 54 14.63 11.38 5.98
C TYR A 54 13.90 10.15 5.43
N GLY A 55 12.60 10.01 5.70
CA GLY A 55 11.94 8.72 5.59
C GLY A 55 10.50 8.72 6.06
N GLY A 56 9.85 7.57 6.02
CA GLY A 56 8.54 7.40 6.67
C GLY A 56 8.63 6.45 7.84
N VAL A 57 7.63 6.56 8.72
CA VAL A 57 7.41 5.64 9.82
C VAL A 57 5.93 5.37 9.96
N VAL A 58 5.61 4.10 10.12
CA VAL A 58 4.32 3.58 10.55
C VAL A 58 4.59 2.81 11.84
N SER A 59 3.84 3.12 12.89
CA SER A 59 4.04 2.53 14.21
C SER A 59 2.70 2.36 14.92
N LYS A 60 2.43 1.15 15.37
CA LYS A 60 1.29 0.81 16.23
C LYS A 60 1.80 0.05 17.44
N SER A 61 1.29 0.42 18.60
CA SER A 61 1.59 -0.30 19.84
C SER A 61 0.48 -0.14 20.85
N SER A 62 0.08 -1.26 21.49
CA SER A 62 -0.89 -1.21 22.59
C SER A 62 -0.38 -0.48 23.83
N SER A 63 0.93 -0.20 23.93
CA SER A 63 1.56 0.48 25.07
C SER A 63 1.86 1.96 24.84
N ASN A 64 1.59 2.52 23.66
CA ASN A 64 1.91 3.93 23.33
C ASN A 64 0.79 4.93 23.68
N ALA A 65 -0.26 4.49 24.37
CA ALA A 65 -1.44 5.29 24.71
C ALA A 65 -2.13 5.95 23.50
N GLY A 66 -2.21 5.22 22.38
CA GLY A 66 -2.87 5.66 21.14
C GLY A 66 -2.04 6.59 20.26
N ASN A 67 -0.76 6.85 20.61
CA ASN A 67 0.18 7.61 19.80
C ASN A 67 0.71 6.80 18.60
N ASP A 68 -0.20 6.11 17.90
CA ASP A 68 0.16 5.43 16.67
C ASP A 68 0.54 6.47 15.61
N LEU A 69 1.50 6.10 14.77
CA LEU A 69 1.95 6.89 13.65
C LEU A 69 1.53 6.22 12.36
N THR A 70 0.93 6.99 11.46
CA THR A 70 0.75 6.62 10.05
C THR A 70 1.64 7.51 9.19
N ALA A 71 1.89 7.11 7.95
CA ALA A 71 2.67 7.90 7.01
C ALA A 71 1.76 8.48 5.92
N LEU A 72 1.80 9.79 5.74
CA LEU A 72 1.13 10.47 4.63
C LEU A 72 2.15 10.73 3.52
N LEU A 73 1.78 10.41 2.29
CA LEU A 73 2.64 10.47 1.12
C LEU A 73 2.00 11.36 0.07
N THR A 74 2.75 12.30 -0.48
CA THR A 74 2.31 13.12 -1.61
C THR A 74 3.13 12.73 -2.83
N PHE A 75 2.46 12.44 -3.94
CA PHE A 75 3.09 12.18 -5.23
C PHE A 75 2.77 13.30 -6.22
N THR A 76 3.75 13.69 -7.02
CA THR A 76 3.58 14.59 -8.17
C THR A 76 3.98 13.85 -9.43
N TYR A 77 3.07 13.73 -10.38
CA TYR A 77 3.30 12.95 -11.60
C TYR A 77 4.31 13.66 -12.51
N PRO A 78 5.42 13.00 -12.90
CA PRO A 78 6.42 13.60 -13.77
C PRO A 78 6.00 13.56 -15.23
N GLN A 79 6.64 14.38 -16.07
CA GLN A 79 6.44 14.36 -17.52
C GLN A 79 6.70 12.97 -18.14
N ALA A 80 7.64 12.20 -17.57
CA ALA A 80 7.99 10.87 -18.04
C ALA A 80 6.85 9.83 -17.92
N ALA A 81 5.86 10.09 -17.05
CA ALA A 81 4.69 9.22 -16.87
C ALA A 81 3.53 9.58 -17.83
N ALA A 82 3.67 10.62 -18.66
CA ALA A 82 2.61 11.06 -19.57
C ALA A 82 2.21 9.94 -20.54
N GLY A 83 0.91 9.61 -20.57
CA GLY A 83 0.36 8.57 -21.45
C GLY A 83 0.80 7.14 -21.12
N LYS A 84 1.37 6.90 -19.93
CA LYS A 84 1.82 5.59 -19.47
C LYS A 84 0.80 4.90 -18.58
N LYS A 85 1.04 3.62 -18.29
CA LYS A 85 0.37 2.93 -17.18
C LYS A 85 1.18 3.11 -15.91
N CYS A 86 0.50 3.26 -14.78
CA CYS A 86 1.07 3.45 -13.46
C CYS A 86 0.60 2.34 -12.52
N GLN A 87 1.45 2.00 -11.56
CA GLN A 87 1.12 1.09 -10.46
C GLN A 87 1.90 1.51 -9.21
N LEU A 88 1.29 1.35 -8.03
CA LEU A 88 1.89 1.66 -6.75
C LEU A 88 2.64 0.44 -6.19
N TRP A 89 3.83 0.69 -5.69
CA TRP A 89 4.77 -0.28 -5.15
C TRP A 89 5.34 0.21 -3.83
N PHE A 90 5.93 -0.70 -3.06
CA PHE A 90 6.66 -0.37 -1.83
C PHE A 90 7.89 -1.24 -1.69
N TYR A 91 9.03 -0.64 -1.37
CA TYR A 91 10.30 -1.34 -1.21
C TYR A 91 10.93 -0.99 0.12
N LEU A 92 11.56 -1.98 0.76
CA LEU A 92 12.42 -1.76 1.91
C LEU A 92 13.80 -2.32 1.60
N ASP A 93 14.80 -1.46 1.66
CA ASP A 93 16.20 -1.86 1.72
C ASP A 93 16.50 -2.48 3.09
N ALA A 94 17.32 -3.52 3.14
CA ALA A 94 17.69 -4.12 4.42
C ALA A 94 18.55 -3.20 5.33
N PRO A 95 19.51 -2.39 4.81
CA PRO A 95 20.42 -1.64 5.67
C PRO A 95 19.80 -0.47 6.44
N THR A 96 18.81 0.23 5.87
CA THR A 96 18.27 1.48 6.44
C THR A 96 16.77 1.43 6.75
N SER A 97 16.14 0.27 6.56
CA SER A 97 14.74 0.05 6.94
C SER A 97 14.65 -0.88 8.16
N SER A 98 13.61 -0.69 8.96
CA SER A 98 13.34 -1.52 10.13
C SER A 98 11.88 -1.95 10.15
N VAL A 99 11.64 -3.23 10.43
CA VAL A 99 10.29 -3.78 10.56
C VAL A 99 10.16 -4.68 11.79
N SER A 100 9.02 -4.61 12.47
CA SER A 100 8.66 -5.55 13.55
C SER A 100 7.13 -5.64 13.67
N GLY A 101 6.62 -6.52 14.55
CA GLY A 101 5.19 -6.74 14.67
C GLY A 101 4.58 -7.44 13.44
N SER A 102 3.44 -6.95 12.96
CA SER A 102 2.70 -7.55 11.85
C SER A 102 3.40 -7.46 10.49
N ARG A 103 4.21 -6.41 10.28
CA ARG A 103 4.90 -6.10 9.03
C ARG A 103 3.92 -5.97 7.87
N LYS A 104 2.80 -5.31 8.13
CA LYS A 104 1.68 -5.17 7.20
C LYS A 104 1.19 -3.74 7.16
N LEU A 105 1.03 -3.22 5.95
CA LEU A 105 0.57 -1.86 5.71
C LEU A 105 -0.74 -1.89 4.94
N ASP A 106 -1.80 -1.32 5.50
CA ASP A 106 -2.97 -0.93 4.71
C ASP A 106 -2.67 0.37 3.96
N VAL A 107 -3.08 0.41 2.70
CA VAL A 107 -2.83 1.52 1.78
C VAL A 107 -4.14 2.23 1.49
N PHE A 108 -4.21 3.50 1.82
CA PHE A 108 -5.39 4.32 1.53
C PHE A 108 -5.06 5.44 0.57
N THR A 109 -6.00 5.81 -0.30
CA THR A 109 -5.96 7.13 -0.93
C THR A 109 -6.25 8.22 0.10
N SER A 110 -5.84 9.45 -0.21
CA SER A 110 -6.22 10.64 0.53
C SER A 110 -7.04 11.58 -0.35
N THR A 111 -8.10 12.16 0.20
CA THR A 111 -8.93 13.16 -0.50
C THR A 111 -8.14 14.43 -0.84
N LYS A 112 -7.11 14.75 -0.05
CA LYS A 112 -6.17 15.84 -0.28
C LYS A 112 -4.76 15.47 0.22
N PRO A 113 -3.68 15.97 -0.40
CA PRO A 113 -2.34 15.90 0.16
C PRO A 113 -2.25 16.57 1.53
N ALA A 114 -1.30 16.12 2.35
CA ALA A 114 -1.00 16.77 3.62
C ALA A 114 -0.51 18.23 3.41
N PRO A 115 -0.79 19.16 4.34
CA PRO A 115 -0.28 20.52 4.25
C PRO A 115 1.25 20.53 4.28
N ALA A 116 1.88 21.31 3.40
CA ALA A 116 3.34 21.34 3.23
C ALA A 116 4.11 21.65 4.53
N SER A 117 3.56 22.53 5.38
CA SER A 117 4.12 22.89 6.69
C SER A 117 3.79 21.92 7.81
N GLY A 118 3.02 20.85 7.53
CA GLY A 118 2.39 20.04 8.56
C GLY A 118 1.26 20.76 9.30
N SER A 119 0.88 20.22 10.45
CA SER A 119 -0.18 20.72 11.32
C SER A 119 0.10 20.31 12.76
N THR A 120 -0.19 21.19 13.72
CA THR A 120 -0.10 20.88 15.16
C THR A 120 -1.20 19.93 15.66
N GLY A 121 -2.15 19.55 14.80
CA GLY A 121 -3.18 18.55 15.08
C GLY A 121 -4.58 19.13 15.16
N TRP A 122 -5.47 18.45 15.87
CA TRP A 122 -6.90 18.77 16.00
C TRP A 122 -7.18 20.01 16.86
N GLY A 123 -6.42 21.09 16.69
CA GLY A 123 -6.77 22.42 17.20
C GLY A 123 -8.10 22.93 16.59
N ALA A 124 -8.16 24.17 16.08
CA ALA A 124 -9.39 24.76 15.53
C ALA A 124 -9.88 24.13 14.19
N GLY A 125 -10.05 22.81 14.11
CA GLY A 125 -10.47 22.08 12.90
C GLY A 125 -9.29 21.64 12.02
N GLY A 126 -8.20 21.15 12.63
CA GLY A 126 -7.03 20.65 11.90
C GLY A 126 -7.40 19.66 10.78
N PRO A 127 -6.58 19.56 9.72
CA PRO A 127 -6.94 18.89 8.48
C PRO A 127 -7.19 17.37 8.63
N GLY A 128 -6.76 16.74 9.73
CA GLY A 128 -6.80 15.28 9.85
C GLY A 128 -5.93 14.58 8.79
N ASN A 129 -6.03 13.26 8.70
CA ASN A 129 -5.24 12.45 7.75
C ASN A 129 -5.85 12.40 6.33
N GLN A 130 -7.04 12.97 6.13
CA GLN A 130 -7.73 13.04 4.83
C GLN A 130 -7.94 11.66 4.18
N ARG A 131 -7.97 10.58 4.97
CA ARG A 131 -8.13 9.19 4.50
C ARG A 131 -9.43 9.00 3.72
N ASP A 132 -9.35 8.23 2.64
CA ASP A 132 -10.49 7.94 1.77
C ASP A 132 -10.64 6.42 1.51
N VAL A 133 -10.28 5.95 0.32
CA VAL A 133 -10.52 4.56 -0.11
C VAL A 133 -9.36 3.66 0.29
N ASN A 134 -9.65 2.51 0.93
CA ASN A 134 -8.67 1.45 1.14
C ASN A 134 -8.39 0.73 -0.19
N LEU A 135 -7.16 0.80 -0.68
CA LEU A 135 -6.73 0.13 -1.90
C LEU A 135 -6.40 -1.34 -1.67
N GLY A 136 -5.84 -1.66 -0.50
CA GLY A 136 -5.37 -3.01 -0.21
C GLY A 136 -4.41 -3.06 0.96
N ARG A 137 -3.85 -4.25 1.16
CA ARG A 137 -2.88 -4.56 2.20
C ARG A 137 -1.59 -5.09 1.60
N TRP A 138 -0.47 -4.51 2.01
CA TRP A 138 0.86 -5.02 1.74
C TRP A 138 1.38 -5.87 2.90
N SER A 139 2.09 -6.95 2.58
CA SER A 139 3.10 -7.55 3.45
C SER A 139 4.48 -7.04 3.05
N VAL A 140 5.25 -6.56 4.03
CA VAL A 140 6.58 -5.98 3.81
C VAL A 140 7.67 -6.80 4.47
N ALA A 141 8.86 -6.80 3.87
CA ALA A 141 10.04 -7.42 4.43
C ALA A 141 11.29 -6.58 4.07
N PRO A 142 12.30 -6.50 4.95
CA PRO A 142 13.56 -5.83 4.62
C PRO A 142 14.26 -6.55 3.46
N GLY A 143 14.90 -5.77 2.58
CA GLY A 143 15.61 -6.28 1.40
C GLY A 143 14.70 -6.70 0.25
N GLY A 144 13.47 -6.20 0.19
CA GLY A 144 12.49 -6.69 -0.79
C GLY A 144 11.35 -5.72 -1.09
N TRP A 145 10.63 -6.08 -2.16
CA TRP A 145 9.38 -5.44 -2.55
C TRP A 145 8.23 -6.04 -1.75
N ALA A 146 7.29 -5.17 -1.36
CA ALA A 146 6.07 -5.59 -0.73
C ALA A 146 5.20 -6.41 -1.70
N THR A 147 4.42 -7.34 -1.15
CA THR A 147 3.41 -8.09 -1.90
C THR A 147 2.03 -7.70 -1.43
N TRP A 148 1.07 -7.59 -2.34
CA TRP A 148 -0.33 -7.43 -1.98
C TRP A 148 -0.86 -8.73 -1.36
N ASP A 149 -1.24 -8.68 -0.08
CA ASP A 149 -1.98 -9.75 0.59
C ASP A 149 -3.46 -9.73 0.17
N ALA A 150 -3.99 -8.53 -0.06
CA ALA A 150 -5.35 -8.28 -0.52
C ALA A 150 -5.41 -6.95 -1.28
N THR A 151 -6.29 -6.86 -2.27
CA THR A 151 -6.64 -5.63 -2.96
C THR A 151 -8.15 -5.45 -2.93
N TYR A 152 -8.60 -4.21 -2.74
CA TYR A 152 -10.03 -3.86 -2.62
C TYR A 152 -10.51 -2.95 -3.75
N GLY A 153 -9.62 -2.61 -4.67
CA GLY A 153 -9.90 -1.88 -5.90
C GLY A 153 -8.72 -2.02 -6.86
N ALA A 154 -8.93 -1.74 -8.15
CA ALA A 154 -7.90 -1.87 -9.18
C ALA A 154 -6.97 -0.64 -9.27
N TYR A 155 -7.36 0.50 -8.71
CA TYR A 155 -6.61 1.75 -8.79
C TYR A 155 -5.22 1.60 -8.19
N LEU A 156 -4.19 1.65 -9.05
CA LEU A 156 -2.76 1.50 -8.72
C LEU A 156 -2.35 0.20 -8.00
N THR A 157 -3.27 -0.68 -7.62
CA THR A 157 -2.93 -2.05 -7.16
C THR A 157 -2.59 -2.95 -8.35
N ALA A 158 -3.11 -2.60 -9.52
CA ALA A 158 -2.78 -3.14 -10.84
C ALA A 158 -2.42 -1.99 -11.79
N PRO A 159 -1.91 -2.28 -13.00
CA PRO A 159 -1.64 -1.24 -14.00
C PRO A 159 -2.89 -0.42 -14.36
N THR A 160 -2.89 0.88 -14.05
CA THR A 160 -3.96 1.84 -14.42
C THR A 160 -3.38 3.00 -15.22
N ASP A 161 -4.21 3.84 -15.84
CA ASP A 161 -3.67 5.05 -16.49
C ASP A 161 -2.97 5.95 -15.48
N CYS A 162 -1.78 6.42 -15.83
CA CYS A 162 -1.11 7.47 -15.06
C CYS A 162 -1.94 8.75 -15.13
N LYS A 163 -1.94 9.51 -14.03
CA LYS A 163 -2.46 10.88 -14.04
C LYS A 163 -1.59 11.78 -14.92
N ALA A 164 -2.17 12.90 -15.36
CA ALA A 164 -1.47 13.88 -16.16
C ALA A 164 -0.23 14.44 -15.42
N PRO A 165 0.84 14.82 -16.13
CA PRO A 165 1.99 15.49 -15.52
C PRO A 165 1.59 16.70 -14.68
N GLY A 166 2.23 16.86 -13.52
CA GLY A 166 1.91 17.90 -12.55
C GLY A 166 0.70 17.60 -11.67
N ALA A 167 -0.10 16.58 -11.97
CA ALA A 167 -1.14 16.13 -11.06
C ALA A 167 -0.53 15.69 -9.73
N VAL A 168 -1.20 16.06 -8.64
CA VAL A 168 -0.79 15.73 -7.27
C VAL A 168 -1.81 14.81 -6.65
N GLU A 169 -1.37 13.77 -5.95
CA GLU A 169 -2.24 12.91 -5.17
C GLU A 169 -1.60 12.48 -3.84
N GLY A 170 -2.46 12.16 -2.88
CA GLY A 170 -2.07 11.73 -1.54
C GLY A 170 -2.40 10.27 -1.27
N PHE A 171 -1.58 9.63 -0.45
CA PHE A 171 -1.85 8.32 0.13
C PHE A 171 -1.54 8.32 1.62
N GLU A 172 -2.14 7.39 2.35
CA GLU A 172 -1.79 7.08 3.73
C GLU A 172 -1.41 5.60 3.86
N LEU A 173 -0.31 5.33 4.55
CA LEU A 173 0.10 4.00 4.97
C LEU A 173 -0.18 3.81 6.46
N VAL A 174 -0.94 2.75 6.77
CA VAL A 174 -1.44 2.47 8.13
C VAL A 174 -0.99 1.08 8.56
N GLY A 175 -0.45 0.97 9.77
CA GLY A 175 -0.03 -0.31 10.31
C GLY A 175 -1.23 -1.21 10.57
N VAL A 176 -1.05 -2.51 10.44
CA VAL A 176 -2.13 -3.50 10.61
C VAL A 176 -2.00 -4.22 11.94
N TRP A 177 -3.14 -4.46 12.61
CA TRP A 177 -3.25 -5.04 13.97
C TRP A 177 -2.65 -4.16 15.06
N ASP A 178 -2.60 -4.66 16.29
CA ASP A 178 -2.29 -3.85 17.48
C ASP A 178 -0.82 -3.49 17.65
N ASN A 179 0.08 -4.26 17.03
CA ASN A 179 1.53 -4.04 17.07
C ASN A 179 2.11 -4.17 15.67
N ASP A 180 2.63 -3.07 15.15
CA ASP A 180 3.31 -3.01 13.86
C ASP A 180 4.33 -1.88 13.86
N TYR A 181 5.45 -2.10 13.20
CA TYR A 181 6.43 -1.04 13.00
C TYR A 181 7.06 -1.23 11.65
N VAL A 182 7.04 -0.18 10.83
CA VAL A 182 7.73 -0.11 9.55
C VAL A 182 8.33 1.28 9.42
N SER A 183 9.65 1.37 9.34
CA SER A 183 10.35 2.61 9.01
C SER A 183 11.32 2.41 7.86
N TRP A 184 11.53 3.46 7.07
CA TRP A 184 12.37 3.41 5.87
C TRP A 184 13.05 4.74 5.59
N ASN A 185 14.18 4.71 4.90
CA ASN A 185 14.83 5.89 4.33
C ASN A 185 14.26 6.19 2.94
N ALA A 186 13.74 7.40 2.73
CA ALA A 186 13.06 7.79 1.48
C ALA A 186 13.98 7.87 0.26
N GLN A 187 15.30 7.97 0.46
CA GLN A 187 16.26 8.03 -0.65
C GLN A 187 16.37 6.69 -1.38
N VAL A 188 16.23 5.58 -0.66
CA VAL A 188 16.43 4.23 -1.19
C VAL A 188 15.17 3.35 -1.12
N SER A 189 14.24 3.68 -0.23
CA SER A 189 13.09 2.85 0.15
C SER A 189 11.78 3.64 0.22
N GLY A 190 10.70 2.91 0.50
CA GLY A 190 9.36 3.43 0.64
C GLY A 190 8.47 3.18 -0.57
N ALA A 191 7.34 3.87 -0.58
CA ALA A 191 6.38 3.79 -1.67
C ALA A 191 6.94 4.41 -2.95
N ARG A 192 6.59 3.86 -4.10
CA ARG A 192 6.95 4.39 -5.42
C ARG A 192 5.81 4.13 -6.38
N ILE A 193 5.60 5.05 -7.32
CA ILE A 193 4.72 4.79 -8.47
C ILE A 193 5.63 4.43 -9.65
N ALA A 194 5.51 3.19 -10.10
CA ALA A 194 6.17 2.72 -11.31
C ALA A 194 5.34 3.10 -12.54
N TYR A 195 5.99 3.36 -13.66
CA TYR A 195 5.33 3.69 -14.92
C TYR A 195 5.95 2.95 -16.11
N PHE A 196 5.14 2.57 -17.11
CA PHE A 196 5.55 1.79 -18.28
C PHE A 196 4.67 2.05 -19.51
#